data_AF-A0A432C989-F1
#
_entry.id   AF-A0A432C989-F1
#
_cell.length_a   1.000
_cell.length_b   1.000
_cell.length_c   1.000
_cell.angle_alpha   90.00
_cell.angle_beta   90.00
_cell.angle_gamma   90.00
#
_symmetry.space_group_name_H-M   'P 1'
#
loop_
_entity.id
_entity.type
_entity.pdbx_description
1 polymer ?
#
loop_
_entity_poly.entity_id
_entity_poly.type
_entity_poly.pdbx_seq_one_letter_code
_entity_poly.pdbx_strand_id
1 'polypeptide(L)'
;MINDILSGIPWGVFLSFLIGPVFFILLETSIIKGFRAALVFDLGVVLGDIIFITIAYLGSYRLITSIKDNSALFMFGGILMLAYGVISYIGLHKEKKVDTHK
;
A
#
# COMPACT_ATOMS: atom_id res chain seq x y z
N MET A 1 -8.96 26.47 -3.65
CA MET A 1 -9.97 25.62 -2.97
C MET A 1 -10.78 24.78 -3.94
N ILE A 2 -11.65 25.36 -4.79
CA ILE A 2 -12.43 24.57 -5.77
C ILE A 2 -11.52 23.90 -6.82
N ASN A 3 -10.48 24.58 -7.28
CA ASN A 3 -9.51 24.03 -8.23
C ASN A 3 -8.72 22.86 -7.64
N ASP A 4 -8.40 22.91 -6.35
CA ASP A 4 -7.65 21.85 -5.66
C ASP A 4 -8.51 20.59 -5.52
N ILE A 5 -9.79 20.77 -5.16
CA ILE A 5 -10.77 19.67 -5.11
C ILE A 5 -10.97 19.07 -6.51
N LEU A 6 -11.14 19.90 -7.54
CA LEU A 6 -11.35 19.43 -8.90
C LEU A 6 -10.12 18.70 -9.46
N SER A 7 -8.92 19.14 -9.08
CA SER A 7 -7.66 18.48 -9.45
C SER A 7 -7.43 17.18 -8.65
N GLY A 8 -7.94 17.09 -7.42
CA GLY A 8 -7.85 15.92 -6.57
C GLY A 8 -8.78 14.77 -6.98
N ILE A 9 -9.90 15.06 -7.66
CA ILE A 9 -10.86 14.04 -8.12
C ILE A 9 -10.21 13.05 -9.10
N PRO A 10 -9.54 13.48 -10.19
CA PRO A 10 -8.85 12.57 -11.09
C PRO A 10 -7.83 11.69 -10.37
N TRP A 11 -7.03 12.27 -9.47
CA TRP A 11 -6.03 11.54 -8.69
C TRP A 11 -6.66 10.55 -7.71
N GLY A 12 -7.73 10.94 -7.02
CA GLY A 12 -8.46 10.07 -6.09
C GLY A 12 -9.11 8.88 -6.79
N VAL A 13 -9.74 9.12 -7.94
CA VAL A 13 -10.30 8.03 -8.77
C VAL A 13 -9.18 7.10 -9.23
N PHE A 14 -8.09 7.64 -9.77
CA PHE A 14 -6.97 6.84 -10.27
C PHE A 14 -6.31 6.00 -9.16
N LEU A 15 -6.12 6.59 -7.98
CA LEU A 15 -5.55 5.91 -6.81
C LEU A 15 -6.49 4.83 -6.24
N SER A 16 -7.82 4.99 -6.36
CA SER A 16 -8.77 3.95 -5.93
C SER A 16 -8.64 2.65 -6.73
N PHE A 17 -8.18 2.72 -7.99
CA PHE A 17 -7.95 1.56 -8.85
C PHE A 17 -6.55 0.93 -8.67
N LEU A 18 -5.59 1.66 -8.08
CA LEU A 18 -4.20 1.20 -7.94
C LEU A 18 -4.02 0.11 -6.86
N ILE A 19 -5.03 -0.11 -6.02
CA ILE A 19 -5.00 -1.09 -4.93
C ILE A 19 -5.34 -2.49 -5.48
N GLY A 20 -4.44 -3.00 -6.33
CA GLY A 20 -4.57 -4.17 -7.19
C GLY A 20 -5.56 -5.25 -6.74
N PRO A 21 -5.23 -6.12 -5.77
CA PRO A 21 -6.06 -7.26 -5.38
C PRO A 21 -7.28 -6.89 -4.52
N VAL A 22 -7.21 -5.84 -3.69
CA VAL A 22 -8.28 -5.51 -2.72
C VAL A 22 -9.51 -4.92 -3.42
N PHE A 23 -9.32 -4.14 -4.48
CA PHE A 23 -10.43 -3.64 -5.31
C PHE A 23 -11.18 -4.78 -6.03
N PHE A 24 -10.44 -5.74 -6.61
CA PHE A 24 -11.06 -6.89 -7.26
C PHE A 24 -11.76 -7.82 -6.25
N ILE A 25 -11.19 -7.99 -5.05
CA ILE A 25 -11.86 -8.71 -3.96
C ILE A 25 -13.14 -7.99 -3.51
N LEU A 26 -13.15 -6.65 -3.47
CA LEU A 26 -14.35 -5.84 -3.20
C LEU A 26 -15.44 -6.11 -4.24
N LEU A 27 -15.10 -6.08 -5.53
CA LEU A 27 -16.05 -6.37 -6.61
C LEU A 27 -16.57 -7.81 -6.53
N GLU A 28 -15.66 -8.78 -6.35
CA GLU A 28 -16.00 -10.20 -6.22
C GLU A 28 -16.94 -10.42 -5.02
N THR A 29 -16.61 -9.88 -3.85
CA THR A 29 -17.46 -9.99 -2.66
C THR A 29 -18.78 -9.26 -2.80
N SER A 30 -18.81 -8.12 -3.52
CA SER A 30 -20.05 -7.38 -3.84
C SER A 30 -21.01 -8.22 -4.69
N ILE A 31 -20.46 -8.93 -5.68
CA ILE A 31 -21.26 -9.75 -6.61
C ILE A 31 -21.72 -11.05 -5.92
N ILE A 32 -20.84 -11.71 -5.14
CA ILE A 32 -21.12 -13.03 -4.56
C ILE A 32 -21.93 -12.96 -3.27
N LYS A 33 -21.60 -12.03 -2.36
CA LYS A 33 -22.20 -11.93 -1.01
C LYS A 33 -23.19 -10.76 -0.87
N GLY A 34 -23.31 -9.92 -1.90
CA GLY A 34 -24.19 -8.77 -1.94
C GLY A 34 -23.64 -7.52 -1.22
N PHE A 35 -24.38 -6.42 -1.34
CA PHE A 35 -23.96 -5.08 -0.93
C PHE A 35 -23.56 -4.95 0.55
N ARG A 36 -24.22 -5.70 1.45
CA ARG A 36 -23.92 -5.65 2.89
C ARG A 36 -22.52 -6.17 3.22
N ALA A 37 -22.07 -7.23 2.54
CA ALA A 37 -20.74 -7.81 2.79
C ALA A 37 -19.64 -6.90 2.23
N ALA A 38 -19.89 -6.27 1.09
CA ALA A 38 -18.97 -5.30 0.49
C ALA A 38 -18.75 -4.07 1.38
N LEU A 39 -19.81 -3.51 1.97
CA LEU A 39 -19.71 -2.36 2.87
C LEU A 39 -18.85 -2.65 4.11
N VAL A 40 -18.99 -3.83 4.73
CA VAL A 40 -18.18 -4.21 5.89
C VAL A 40 -16.72 -4.40 5.51
N PHE A 41 -16.46 -4.96 4.32
CA PHE A 41 -15.11 -5.12 3.82
C PHE A 41 -14.46 -3.76 3.51
N ASP A 42 -15.17 -2.86 2.83
CA ASP A 42 -14.72 -1.49 2.54
C ASP A 42 -14.38 -0.71 3.81
N LEU A 43 -15.24 -0.77 4.82
CA LEU A 43 -14.97 -0.17 6.14
C LEU A 43 -13.71 -0.75 6.80
N GLY A 44 -13.46 -2.06 6.63
CA GLY A 44 -12.25 -2.71 7.12
C GLY A 44 -10.99 -2.21 6.42
N VAL A 45 -11.04 -2.01 5.11
CA VAL A 45 -9.92 -1.47 4.31
C VAL A 45 -9.63 -0.03 4.73
N VAL A 46 -10.66 0.82 4.80
CA VAL A 46 -10.51 2.23 5.23
C VAL A 46 -9.95 2.33 6.65
N LEU A 47 -10.42 1.51 7.58
CA LEU A 47 -9.87 1.45 8.94
C LEU A 47 -8.40 1.03 8.93
N GLY A 48 -8.04 0.03 8.11
CA GLY A 48 -6.67 -0.41 7.91
C GLY A 48 -5.76 0.74 7.44
N ASP A 49 -6.20 1.49 6.45
CA ASP A 49 -5.46 2.64 5.92
C ASP A 49 -5.30 3.75 6.95
N ILE A 50 -6.36 4.09 7.70
CA ILE A 50 -6.29 5.10 8.77
C ILE A 50 -5.29 4.69 9.85
N ILE A 51 -5.34 3.42 10.30
CA ILE A 51 -4.41 2.89 11.30
C ILE A 51 -2.98 2.90 10.75
N PHE A 52 -2.79 2.46 9.50
CA PHE A 52 -1.49 2.45 8.84
C PHE A 52 -0.88 3.85 8.75
N ILE A 53 -1.66 4.83 8.27
CA ILE A 53 -1.24 6.23 8.19
C ILE A 53 -0.93 6.79 9.58
N THR A 54 -1.74 6.47 10.61
CA THR A 54 -1.51 6.93 11.99
C THR A 54 -0.21 6.40 12.55
N ILE A 55 0.06 5.10 12.38
CA ILE A 55 1.33 4.46 12.80
C ILE A 55 2.49 5.07 12.02
N ALA A 56 2.33 5.23 10.71
CA ALA A 56 3.34 5.84 9.86
C ALA A 56 3.63 7.28 10.28
N TYR A 57 2.63 8.07 10.62
CA TYR A 57 2.79 9.46 11.07
C TYR A 57 3.49 9.56 12.42
N LEU A 58 3.05 8.77 13.41
CA LEU A 58 3.64 8.73 14.75
C LEU A 58 5.08 8.19 14.71
N GLY A 59 5.30 7.14 13.93
CA GLY A 59 6.60 6.54 13.69
C GLY A 59 7.54 7.47 12.91
N SER A 60 7.04 8.13 11.86
CA SER A 60 7.82 9.06 11.03
C SER A 60 8.25 10.28 11.82
N TYR A 61 7.42 10.81 12.73
CA TYR A 61 7.82 11.95 13.55
C TYR A 61 9.09 11.63 14.37
N ARG A 62 9.10 10.48 15.07
CA ARG A 62 10.26 9.99 15.83
C ARG A 62 11.44 9.62 14.92
N LEU A 63 11.16 8.97 13.79
CA LEU A 63 12.17 8.57 12.82
C LEU A 63 12.88 9.80 12.23
N ILE A 64 12.13 10.80 11.78
CA ILE A 64 12.64 12.05 11.21
C ILE A 64 13.46 12.84 12.25
N THR A 65 13.05 12.86 13.53
CA THR A 65 13.87 13.50 14.58
C THR A 65 15.19 12.76 14.80
N SER A 66 15.17 11.42 14.83
CA SER A 66 16.39 10.61 14.97
C SER A 66 17.26 10.58 13.69
N ILE A 67 16.72 10.82 12.50
CA ILE A 67 17.50 10.95 11.25
C ILE A 67 18.35 12.23 11.29
N LYS A 68 17.82 13.32 11.87
CA LYS A 68 18.55 14.59 12.00
C LYS A 68 19.71 14.50 13.00
N ASP A 69 19.58 13.68 14.04
CA ASP A 69 20.65 13.42 15.02
C ASP A 69 21.60 12.27 14.63
N ASN A 70 21.16 11.29 13.83
CA ASN A 70 21.96 10.13 13.44
C ASN A 70 21.67 9.69 11.99
N SER A 71 22.54 10.08 11.06
CA SER A 71 22.51 9.67 9.64
C SER A 71 22.47 8.15 9.39
N ALA A 72 22.78 7.33 10.41
CA ALA A 72 22.75 5.88 10.36
C ALA A 72 21.33 5.30 10.10
N LEU A 73 20.27 5.91 10.62
CA LEU A 73 18.89 5.42 10.43
C LEU A 73 18.42 5.59 8.98
N PHE A 74 18.84 6.67 8.31
CA PHE A 74 18.53 6.89 6.89
C PHE A 74 19.22 5.85 6.01
N MET A 75 20.52 5.63 6.25
CA MET A 75 21.31 4.64 5.51
C MET A 75 20.80 3.21 5.74
N PHE A 76 20.38 2.88 6.97
CA PHE A 76 19.79 1.58 7.30
C PHE A 76 18.46 1.36 6.56
N GLY A 77 17.55 2.34 6.58
CA GLY A 77 16.28 2.27 5.85
C GLY A 77 16.50 2.10 4.34
N GLY A 78 17.46 2.81 3.76
CA GLY A 78 17.83 2.69 2.35
C GLY A 78 18.40 1.31 1.99
N ILE A 79 19.33 0.78 2.81
CA ILE A 79 19.91 -0.56 2.61
C ILE A 79 18.82 -1.64 2.75
N LEU A 80 17.91 -1.51 3.72
CA LEU A 80 16.81 -2.46 3.92
C LEU A 80 15.87 -2.49 2.70
N MET A 81 15.50 -1.32 2.17
CA MET A 81 14.71 -1.19 0.94
C MET A 81 15.41 -1.81 -0.27
N LEU A 82 16.72 -1.58 -0.42
CA LEU A 82 17.53 -2.17 -1.49
C LEU A 82 17.58 -3.70 -1.37
N ALA A 83 17.87 -4.22 -0.18
CA ALA A 83 17.92 -5.66 0.06
C ALA A 83 16.56 -6.31 -0.22
N TYR A 84 15.47 -5.71 0.26
CA TYR A 84 14.12 -6.20 -0.01
C TYR A 84 13.80 -6.18 -1.51
N GLY A 85 14.15 -5.11 -2.21
CA GLY A 85 13.98 -5.00 -3.67
C GLY A 85 14.75 -6.07 -4.43
N VAL A 86 16.02 -6.33 -4.06
CA VAL A 86 16.84 -7.38 -4.68
C VAL A 86 16.30 -8.78 -4.38
N ILE A 87 15.92 -9.06 -3.13
CA ILE A 87 15.33 -10.35 -2.73
C ILE A 87 14.02 -10.58 -3.49
N SER A 88 13.15 -9.57 -3.56
CA SER A 88 11.89 -9.62 -4.30
C SER A 88 12.12 -9.87 -5.78
N TYR A 89 13.07 -9.16 -6.40
CA TYR A 89 13.41 -9.32 -7.82
C TYR A 89 13.93 -10.72 -8.15
N ILE A 90 14.77 -11.30 -7.29
CA ILE A 90 15.27 -12.68 -7.44
C ILE A 90 14.13 -13.69 -7.19
N GLY A 91 13.26 -13.45 -6.21
CA GLY A 91 12.09 -14.29 -5.92
C GLY A 91 11.10 -14.36 -7.08
N LEU A 92 10.81 -13.22 -7.72
CA LEU A 92 9.99 -13.11 -8.93
C LEU A 92 10.55 -13.93 -10.10
N HIS A 93 11.87 -14.01 -10.24
CA HIS A 93 12.52 -14.85 -11.27
C HIS A 93 12.40 -16.35 -10.98
N LYS A 94 12.21 -16.75 -9.72
CA LYS A 94 12.03 -18.16 -9.33
C LYS A 94 10.62 -18.65 -9.64
N GLU A 95 9.59 -17.86 -9.35
CA GLU A 95 8.19 -18.25 -9.65
C GLU A 95 7.95 -18.35 -11.16
N LYS A 96 8.51 -17.42 -11.95
CA LYS A 96 8.39 -17.45 -13.42
C LYS A 96 9.02 -18.70 -14.09
N LYS A 97 9.89 -19.43 -13.39
CA LYS A 97 10.46 -20.72 -13.86
C LYS A 97 9.66 -21.95 -13.44
N VAL A 98 8.82 -21.84 -12.41
CA VAL A 98 8.02 -22.97 -11.90
C VAL A 98 6.72 -23.14 -12.70
N ASP A 99 6.17 -22.06 -13.25
CA ASP A 99 4.91 -22.09 -14.03
C ASP A 99 5.08 -22.53 -15.50
N THR A 100 6.30 -22.61 -16.03
CA THR A 100 6.54 -23.08 -17.41
C THR A 100 6.54 -24.61 -17.55
N HIS A 101 6.27 -25.34 -16.46
CA HIS A 101 6.33 -26.81 -16.44
C HIS A 101 5.04 -27.52 -16.00
N LYS A 102 3.89 -26.81 -15.98
CA LYS A 102 2.56 -27.43 -15.83
C LYS A 102 1.79 -27.45 -17.14
#